data_AF-A0A8X6S574-F1
#
_entry.id   AF-A0A8X6S574-F1
#
_cell.length_a   1.000
_cell.length_b   1.000
_cell.length_c   1.000
_cell.angle_alpha   90.00
_cell.angle_beta   90.00
_cell.angle_gamma   90.00
#
_symmetry.space_group_name_H-M   'P 1'
#
loop_
_entity.id
_entity.type
_entity.pdbx_description
1 polymer ?
#
loop_
_entity_poly.entity_id
_entity_poly.type
_entity_poly.pdbx_seq_one_letter_code
_entity_poly.pdbx_strand_id
1 'polypeptide(L)'
;MLRRPLQQPYDGPFKVLQRKDKVFFLDINGKRVSVSIDRCKPAFFLNTEDLQLPQTKNETPATVEPNATASTPATVESYPTASTPTQPSTRSGRKVHLPTRYR
;
A
#
# COMPACT_ATOMS: atom_id res chain seq x y z
N MET A 1 4.63 20.12 23.65
CA MET A 1 3.44 19.29 23.92
C MET A 1 3.68 17.92 23.29
N LEU A 2 3.68 16.85 24.10
CA LEU A 2 3.85 15.48 23.62
C LEU A 2 2.53 15.03 22.95
N ARG A 3 2.57 14.57 21.69
CA ARG A 3 1.38 14.01 21.02
C ARG A 3 0.97 12.72 21.72
N ARG A 4 -0.34 12.46 21.78
CA ARG A 4 -0.86 11.21 22.37
C ARG A 4 -0.46 10.03 21.48
N PRO A 5 -0.25 8.83 22.06
CA PRO A 5 -0.08 7.61 21.26
C PRO A 5 -1.20 7.47 20.23
N LEU A 6 -0.85 7.01 19.02
CA LEU A 6 -1.76 6.80 17.87
C LEU A 6 -2.39 8.08 17.27
N GLN A 7 -1.87 9.27 17.58
CA GLN A 7 -2.27 10.50 16.88
C GLN A 7 -1.52 10.63 15.55
N GLN A 8 -2.24 10.90 14.47
CA GLN A 8 -1.63 11.18 13.16
C GLN A 8 -0.60 12.33 13.26
N PRO A 9 0.54 12.27 12.56
CA PRO A 9 1.58 13.31 12.66
C PRO A 9 1.18 14.67 12.06
N TYR A 10 0.32 14.65 11.05
CA TYR A 10 -0.18 15.82 10.35
C TYR A 10 -1.70 15.86 10.44
N ASP A 11 -2.25 17.07 10.50
CA ASP A 11 -3.69 17.27 10.37
C ASP A 11 -4.05 17.40 8.88
N GLY A 12 -5.35 17.27 8.58
CA GLY A 12 -5.86 17.04 7.23
C GLY A 12 -5.46 18.06 6.15
N PRO A 13 -5.94 17.84 4.92
CA PRO A 13 -5.69 18.78 3.83
C PRO A 13 -6.38 20.13 4.12
N PHE A 14 -5.58 21.20 4.18
CA PHE A 14 -6.07 22.56 4.35
C PHE A 14 -5.85 23.39 3.09
N LYS A 15 -6.80 24.28 2.80
CA LYS A 15 -6.67 25.21 1.68
C LYS A 15 -5.60 26.26 2.01
N VAL A 16 -4.64 26.44 1.11
CA VAL A 16 -3.68 27.54 1.20
C VAL A 16 -4.32 28.81 0.66
N LEU A 17 -4.43 29.84 1.50
CA LEU A 17 -4.95 31.16 1.14
C LEU A 17 -3.86 32.06 0.53
N GLN A 18 -2.64 32.00 1.06
CA GLN A 18 -1.50 32.77 0.57
C GLN A 18 -0.18 32.07 0.88
N ARG A 19 0.78 32.14 -0.05
CA ARG A 19 2.17 31.70 0.13
C ARG A 19 3.10 32.90 0.29
N LYS A 20 4.02 32.80 1.25
CA LYS A 20 5.21 33.66 1.39
C LYS A 20 6.47 32.79 1.46
N ASP A 21 7.64 33.39 1.55
CA ASP A 21 8.94 32.69 1.44
C ASP A 21 9.15 31.57 2.47
N LYS A 22 8.69 31.77 3.71
CA LYS A 22 8.90 30.80 4.82
C LYS A 22 7.60 30.32 5.47
N VAL A 23 6.45 30.85 5.04
CA VAL A 23 5.17 30.69 5.73
C VAL A 23 4.04 30.52 4.73
N PHE A 24 3.13 29.59 5.02
CA PHE A 24 1.82 29.46 4.39
C PHE A 24 0.74 30.04 5.30
N PHE A 25 -0.22 30.74 4.71
CA PHE A 25 -1.49 31.07 5.35
C PHE A 25 -2.52 30.03 4.93
N LEU A 26 -3.00 29.25 5.89
CA LEU A 26 -3.99 28.20 5.69
C LEU A 26 -5.35 28.69 6.17
N ASP A 27 -6.41 28.19 5.55
CA ASP A 27 -7.75 28.23 6.11
C ASP A 27 -7.99 26.99 6.96
N ILE A 28 -8.05 27.18 8.28
CA ILE A 28 -8.34 26.13 9.25
C ILE A 28 -9.59 26.54 10.00
N ASN A 29 -10.69 25.80 9.80
CA ASN A 29 -11.99 26.04 10.42
C ASN A 29 -12.50 27.49 10.20
N GLY A 30 -12.33 28.03 8.99
CA GLY A 30 -12.74 29.39 8.63
C GLY A 30 -11.82 30.49 9.17
N LYS A 31 -10.69 30.12 9.77
CA LYS A 31 -9.72 31.06 10.33
C LYS A 31 -8.42 31.02 9.54
N ARG A 32 -7.86 32.20 9.31
CA ARG A 32 -6.54 32.37 8.71
C ARG A 32 -5.45 32.04 9.72
N VAL A 33 -4.74 30.94 9.51
CA VAL A 33 -3.65 30.47 10.38
C VAL A 33 -2.32 30.52 9.62
N SER A 34 -1.24 30.89 10.30
CA SER A 34 0.11 30.90 9.72
C SER A 34 0.92 29.67 10.14
N VAL A 35 1.51 28.97 9.18
CA VAL A 35 2.30 27.74 9.40
C VAL A 35 3.59 27.84 8.60
N SER A 36 4.71 27.39 9.17
CA SER A 36 5.99 27.34 8.45
C SER A 36 5.95 26.29 7.35
N ILE A 37 6.66 26.54 6.25
CA ILE A 37 6.65 25.63 5.09
C ILE A 37 7.07 24.20 5.47
N ASP A 38 8.04 24.07 6.37
CA ASP A 38 8.58 22.77 6.82
C ASP A 38 7.54 21.87 7.53
N ARG A 39 6.45 22.46 8.03
CA ARG A 39 5.37 21.74 8.71
C ARG A 39 4.22 21.35 7.78
N CYS A 40 4.29 21.71 6.50
CA CYS A 40 3.26 21.40 5.51
C CYS A 40 3.67 20.24 4.61
N LYS A 41 2.70 19.43 4.21
CA LYS A 41 2.83 18.40 3.17
C LYS A 41 1.82 18.70 2.06
N PRO A 42 2.17 18.45 0.78
CA PRO A 42 1.20 18.58 -0.30
C PRO A 42 0.09 17.56 -0.14
N ALA A 43 -1.14 17.96 -0.45
CA ALA A 43 -2.30 17.08 -0.53
C ALA A 43 -2.62 16.84 -2.01
N PHE A 44 -2.61 15.59 -2.43
CA PHE A 44 -2.98 15.20 -3.78
C PHE A 44 -4.45 14.78 -3.79
N PHE A 45 -5.19 15.26 -4.78
CA PHE A 45 -6.59 14.90 -5.00
C PHE A 45 -6.67 14.12 -6.32
N LEU A 46 -7.49 13.07 -6.34
CA LEU A 46 -7.84 12.39 -7.58
C LEU A 46 -8.85 13.26 -8.31
N ASN A 47 -8.51 13.74 -9.50
CA ASN A 47 -9.50 14.33 -10.38
C ASN A 47 -10.32 13.17 -10.96
N THR A 48 -11.63 13.18 -10.76
CA THR A 48 -12.53 12.14 -11.28
C THR A 48 -12.54 12.10 -12.81
N GLU A 49 -12.21 13.21 -13.47
CA GLU A 49 -12.09 13.30 -14.93
C GLU A 49 -10.88 12.53 -15.48
N ASP A 50 -9.81 12.39 -14.69
CA ASP A 50 -8.59 11.66 -15.09
C ASP A 50 -8.77 10.12 -14.97
N LEU A 51 -9.90 9.67 -14.41
CA LEU A 51 -10.27 8.25 -14.26
C LEU A 51 -11.15 7.74 -15.41
N GLN A 52 -11.34 8.51 -16.48
CA GLN A 52 -12.07 8.05 -17.65
C GLN A 52 -11.27 6.94 -18.33
N LEU A 53 -11.51 5.69 -17.90
CA LEU A 53 -11.02 4.49 -18.55
C LEU A 53 -11.34 4.58 -20.05
N PRO A 54 -10.43 4.19 -20.95
CA PRO A 54 -10.72 4.19 -22.37
C PRO A 54 -11.96 3.33 -22.59
N GLN A 55 -13.05 3.95 -23.04
CA GLN A 55 -14.24 3.24 -23.50
C GLN A 55 -13.80 2.40 -24.70
N THR A 56 -13.57 1.11 -24.46
CA THR A 56 -13.35 0.14 -25.53
C THR A 56 -14.62 0.09 -26.36
N LYS A 57 -14.57 0.76 -27.52
CA LYS A 57 -15.56 0.65 -28.58
C LYS A 57 -15.64 -0.84 -28.94
N ASN A 58 -16.82 -1.44 -28.77
CA ASN A 58 -17.06 -2.85 -29.04
C ASN A 58 -16.77 -3.15 -30.52
N GLU A 59 -15.67 -3.84 -30.81
CA GLU A 59 -15.47 -4.58 -32.05
C GLU A 59 -15.36 -6.08 -31.73
N THR A 60 -16.09 -6.84 -32.53
CA THR A 60 -16.47 -8.25 -32.45
C THR A 60 -15.29 -9.22 -32.30
N PRO A 61 -15.40 -10.32 -31.52
CA PRO A 61 -14.30 -11.25 -31.33
C PRO A 61 -14.17 -12.21 -32.52
N ALA A 62 -13.01 -12.16 -33.19
CA ALA A 62 -12.56 -13.22 -34.09
C ALA A 62 -11.60 -14.14 -33.32
N THR A 63 -12.05 -15.38 -33.15
CA THR A 63 -11.37 -16.55 -32.60
C THR A 63 -10.06 -16.87 -33.33
N VAL A 64 -8.96 -17.09 -32.60
CA VAL A 64 -7.93 -18.10 -32.93
C VAL A 64 -7.18 -18.56 -31.68
N GLU A 65 -6.97 -19.88 -31.62
CA GLU A 65 -6.60 -20.74 -30.49
C GLU A 65 -5.16 -20.64 -29.93
N PRO A 66 -4.92 -21.14 -28.71
CA PRO A 66 -3.60 -21.21 -28.08
C PRO A 66 -2.84 -22.50 -28.46
N ASN A 67 -1.59 -22.39 -28.93
CA ASN A 67 -0.69 -23.54 -29.03
C ASN A 67 0.31 -23.57 -27.87
N ALA A 68 0.33 -24.71 -27.18
CA ALA A 68 1.18 -25.01 -26.04
C ALA A 68 2.61 -25.34 -26.46
N THR A 69 3.60 -25.07 -25.60
CA THR A 69 4.73 -25.99 -25.37
C THR A 69 5.27 -25.79 -23.96
N ALA A 70 5.11 -26.82 -23.14
CA ALA A 70 5.64 -26.93 -21.79
C ALA A 70 7.15 -27.21 -21.80
N SER A 71 7.87 -26.75 -20.78
CA SER A 71 9.19 -27.28 -20.40
C SER A 71 9.41 -27.06 -18.89
N THR A 72 9.41 -28.17 -18.16
CA THR A 72 9.88 -28.33 -16.76
C THR A 72 11.00 -29.39 -16.78
N PRO A 73 11.65 -29.75 -15.65
CA PRO A 73 12.64 -29.05 -14.81
C PRO A 73 14.05 -29.71 -14.93
N ALA A 74 15.08 -29.19 -14.25
CA ALA A 74 16.31 -29.95 -14.00
C ALA A 74 16.75 -29.85 -12.53
N THR A 75 16.78 -31.02 -11.91
CA THR A 75 17.18 -31.40 -10.55
C THR A 75 18.70 -31.63 -10.48
N VAL A 76 19.35 -31.28 -9.37
CA VAL A 76 20.54 -32.01 -8.89
C VAL A 76 20.48 -32.17 -7.37
N GLU A 77 20.59 -33.41 -6.91
CA GLU A 77 20.44 -33.91 -5.53
C GLU A 77 21.79 -34.00 -4.77
N SER A 78 21.74 -33.96 -3.44
CA SER A 78 22.60 -34.80 -2.57
C SER A 78 22.05 -34.85 -1.11
N TYR A 79 21.76 -36.05 -0.60
CA TYR A 79 21.14 -36.42 0.72
C TYR A 79 22.21 -36.94 1.73
N PRO A 80 21.96 -37.34 3.02
CA PRO A 80 20.67 -37.74 3.65
C PRO A 80 20.43 -37.48 5.19
N THR A 81 19.20 -37.85 5.62
CA THR A 81 18.77 -38.31 6.96
C THR A 81 18.49 -37.29 8.09
N ALA A 82 17.20 -36.93 8.27
CA ALA A 82 16.41 -37.16 9.49
C ALA A 82 15.02 -36.48 9.37
N SER A 83 13.96 -37.29 9.35
CA SER A 83 12.57 -36.85 9.38
C SER A 83 12.27 -36.04 10.65
N THR A 84 11.98 -34.75 10.52
CA THR A 84 11.34 -33.97 11.59
C THR A 84 10.06 -33.33 11.04
N PRO A 85 8.92 -33.44 11.75
CA PRO A 85 7.71 -32.73 11.34
C PRO A 85 7.97 -31.23 11.45
N THR A 86 7.91 -30.51 10.33
CA THR A 86 8.05 -29.05 10.28
C THR A 86 6.92 -28.43 11.10
N GLN A 87 7.23 -27.99 12.32
CA GLN A 87 6.29 -27.25 13.16
C GLN A 87 5.96 -25.91 12.47
N PRO A 88 4.67 -25.51 12.42
CA PRO A 88 4.31 -24.22 11.86
C PRO A 88 5.03 -23.10 12.65
N SER A 89 5.65 -22.17 11.92
CA SER A 89 6.46 -21.10 12.49
C SER A 89 6.11 -19.77 11.82
N THR A 90 6.18 -18.68 12.58
CA THR A 90 5.97 -17.34 12.03
C THR A 90 7.14 -16.91 11.15
N ARG A 91 6.98 -15.83 10.38
CA ARG A 91 8.05 -15.23 9.57
C ARG A 91 9.35 -14.95 10.34
N SER A 92 9.25 -14.71 11.66
CA SER A 92 10.39 -14.46 12.56
C SER A 92 10.98 -15.75 13.17
N GLY A 93 10.47 -16.93 12.81
CA GLY A 93 10.92 -18.21 13.37
C GLY A 93 10.29 -18.58 14.71
N ARG A 94 9.26 -17.87 15.18
CA ARG A 94 8.59 -18.19 16.45
C ARG A 94 7.67 -19.39 16.24
N LYS A 95 7.80 -20.41 17.10
CA LYS A 95 6.93 -21.59 17.13
C LYS A 95 5.47 -21.17 17.31
N VAL A 96 4.59 -21.63 16.42
CA VAL A 96 3.15 -21.39 16.52
C VAL A 96 2.56 -22.45 17.45
N HIS A 97 1.96 -22.01 18.57
CA HIS A 97 1.19 -22.87 19.46
C HIS A 97 -0.30 -22.66 19.18
N LEU A 98 -0.94 -23.63 18.55
CA LEU A 98 -2.38 -23.59 18.30
C LEU A 98 -3.14 -23.99 19.57
N PRO A 99 -4.13 -23.20 20.03
CA PRO A 99 -4.97 -23.56 21.17
C PRO A 99 -5.73 -24.87 20.93
N THR A 100 -5.85 -25.72 21.95
CA THR A 100 -6.48 -27.06 21.86
C THR A 100 -7.93 -27.04 21.41
N ARG A 101 -8.63 -25.92 21.58
CA ARG A 101 -10.03 -25.74 21.14
C ARG A 101 -10.24 -25.70 19.61
N TYR A 102 -9.15 -25.66 18.84
CA TYR A 102 -9.16 -25.67 17.36
C TYR A 102 -8.66 -27.00 16.78
N ARG A 103 -8.56 -28.05 17.60
CA ARG A 103 -8.20 -29.42 17.18
C ARG A 103 -9.44 -30.23 16.80
#